data_AF-A0A212JSS7-F1
#
_entry.id   AF-A0A212JSS7-F1
#
_cell.length_a   1.000
_cell.length_b   1.000
_cell.length_c   1.000
_cell.angle_alpha   90.00
_cell.angle_beta   90.00
_cell.angle_gamma   90.00
#
_symmetry.space_group_name_H-M   'P 1'
#
loop_
_entity.id
_entity.type
_entity.pdbx_description
1 polymer ?
#
loop_
_entity_poly.entity_id
_entity_poly.type
_entity_poly.pdbx_seq_one_letter_code
_entity_poly.pdbx_strand_id
1 'polypeptide(L)'
;MGMTEILTSLSLLGGMTDNTGEDPTTIAFADTFEQAFGFSYNDIYDRQYELFRRKPCNLTKTLDAMKTALMKEYKKRKSQRDKKENEKR
;
A
#
# COMPACT_ATOMS: atom_id res chain seq x y z
N MET A 1 -4.42 -3.33 -9.64
CA MET A 1 -4.54 -3.34 -8.16
C MET A 1 -5.44 -2.18 -7.81
N GLY A 2 -6.57 -2.44 -7.14
CA GLY A 2 -7.46 -1.40 -6.65
C GLY A 2 -6.95 -0.81 -5.33
N MET A 3 -7.33 0.43 -5.01
CA MET A 3 -6.94 1.07 -3.74
C MET A 3 -7.41 0.26 -2.52
N THR A 4 -8.59 -0.34 -2.60
CA THR A 4 -9.11 -1.25 -1.56
C THR A 4 -8.25 -2.50 -1.41
N GLU A 5 -7.72 -3.06 -2.50
CA GLU A 5 -6.79 -4.21 -2.43
C GLU A 5 -5.52 -3.81 -1.68
N ILE A 6 -4.99 -2.63 -1.97
CA ILE A 6 -3.78 -2.11 -1.32
C ILE A 6 -4.00 -1.90 0.17
N LEU A 7 -5.05 -1.16 0.54
CA LEU A 7 -5.37 -0.88 1.93
C LEU A 7 -5.60 -2.17 2.73
N THR A 8 -6.37 -3.11 2.18
CA THR A 8 -6.69 -4.37 2.86
C THR A 8 -5.45 -5.25 3.03
N SER A 9 -4.61 -5.32 1.99
CA SER A 9 -3.32 -6.00 2.06
C SER A 9 -2.41 -5.40 3.15
N LEU A 10 -2.35 -4.08 3.25
CA LEU A 10 -1.52 -3.38 4.22
C LEU A 10 -2.04 -3.56 5.66
N SER A 11 -3.35 -3.44 5.86
CA SER A 11 -3.98 -3.71 7.15
C SER A 11 -3.71 -5.14 7.64
N LEU A 12 -3.77 -6.13 6.73
CA LEU A 12 -3.50 -7.54 7.07
C LEU A 12 -2.01 -7.87 7.20
N LEU A 13 -1.13 -7.12 6.54
CA LEU A 13 0.32 -7.25 6.75
C LEU A 13 0.69 -6.84 8.18
N GLY A 14 -0.02 -5.85 8.74
CA GLY A 14 0.26 -5.30 10.06
C GLY A 14 1.58 -4.52 10.11
N GLY A 15 2.04 -4.25 11.33
CA GLY A 15 3.32 -3.57 11.58
C GLY A 15 3.30 -2.06 11.34
N MET A 16 2.12 -1.48 11.12
CA MET A 16 1.89 -0.04 11.15
C MET A 16 1.08 0.27 12.40
N THR A 17 1.64 1.10 13.27
CA THR A 17 0.96 1.59 14.46
C THR A 17 0.57 3.05 14.27
N ASP A 18 -0.49 3.46 14.94
CA ASP A 18 -0.85 4.86 15.02
C ASP A 18 0.08 5.64 15.97
N ASN A 19 -0.22 6.92 16.20
CA ASN A 19 0.56 7.78 17.07
C ASN A 19 0.52 7.37 18.55
N THR A 20 -0.39 6.47 18.93
CA THR A 20 -0.52 5.91 20.28
C THR A 20 0.22 4.58 20.43
N GLY A 21 0.69 4.00 19.32
CA GLY A 21 1.36 2.70 19.30
C GLY A 21 0.40 1.52 19.08
N GLU A 22 -0.88 1.79 18.83
CA GLU A 22 -1.92 0.78 18.61
C GLU A 22 -2.13 0.52 17.11
N ASP A 23 -2.70 -0.65 16.80
CA ASP A 23 -3.05 -0.97 15.42
C ASP A 23 -4.21 -0.07 14.93
N PRO A 24 -4.02 0.71 13.85
CA PRO A 24 -5.06 1.61 13.36
C PRO A 24 -6.27 0.83 12.87
N THR A 25 -7.45 1.36 13.17
CA THR A 25 -8.70 0.80 12.62
C THR A 25 -8.72 0.90 11.08
N THR A 26 -9.46 0.00 10.42
CA THR A 26 -9.66 0.02 8.96
C THR A 26 -10.17 1.38 8.46
N ILE A 27 -11.02 2.04 9.25
CA ILE A 27 -11.56 3.37 8.94
C ILE A 27 -10.45 4.42 8.95
N ALA A 28 -9.60 4.44 9.99
CA ALA A 28 -8.48 5.37 10.04
C ALA A 28 -7.50 5.19 8.86
N PHE A 29 -7.28 3.94 8.44
CA PHE A 29 -6.56 3.63 7.21
C PHE A 29 -7.24 4.17 5.97
N ALA A 30 -8.56 4.00 5.86
CA ALA A 30 -9.35 4.47 4.72
C ALA A 30 -9.26 5.99 4.60
N ASP A 31 -9.54 6.71 5.69
CA ASP A 31 -9.48 8.17 5.74
C ASP A 31 -8.11 8.71 5.32
N THR A 32 -7.04 8.07 5.82
CA THR A 32 -5.66 8.44 5.46
C THR A 32 -5.41 8.24 3.96
N PHE A 33 -5.90 7.14 3.38
CA PHE A 33 -5.79 6.86 1.95
C PHE A 33 -6.60 7.83 1.10
N GLU A 34 -7.83 8.15 1.52
CA GLU A 34 -8.69 9.11 0.84
C GLU A 34 -8.01 10.49 0.78
N GLN A 35 -7.45 10.94 1.91
CA GLN A 35 -6.71 12.20 1.99
C GLN A 35 -5.41 12.18 1.18
N ALA A 36 -4.62 11.12 1.27
CA ALA A 36 -3.33 11.04 0.60
C ALA A 36 -3.43 10.96 -0.93
N PHE A 37 -4.50 10.35 -1.45
CA PHE A 37 -4.66 10.08 -2.89
C PHE A 37 -5.84 10.81 -3.54
N GLY A 38 -6.64 11.57 -2.77
CA GLY A 38 -7.70 12.43 -3.30
C GLY A 38 -8.89 11.68 -3.89
N PHE A 39 -9.35 10.61 -3.24
CA PHE A 39 -10.53 9.84 -3.65
C PHE A 39 -11.38 9.45 -2.43
N SER A 40 -12.58 8.89 -2.64
CA SER A 40 -13.38 8.30 -1.55
C SER A 40 -13.79 6.86 -1.83
N TYR A 41 -13.69 6.01 -0.81
CA TYR A 41 -14.20 4.65 -0.78
C TYR A 41 -15.73 4.62 -0.63
N ASN A 42 -16.33 5.67 -0.06
CA ASN A 42 -17.70 5.76 0.47
C ASN A 42 -17.91 4.85 1.69
N ASP A 43 -17.96 3.54 1.48
CA ASP A 43 -18.00 2.54 2.55
C ASP A 43 -16.87 1.53 2.32
N ILE A 44 -15.83 1.59 3.16
CA ILE A 44 -14.67 0.72 3.01
C ILE A 44 -15.01 -0.76 3.22
N TYR A 45 -15.97 -1.08 4.08
CA TYR A 45 -16.35 -2.46 4.38
C TYR A 45 -17.12 -3.09 3.22
N ASP A 46 -18.00 -2.33 2.55
CA ASP A 46 -18.64 -2.78 1.31
C ASP A 46 -17.60 -3.06 0.22
N ARG A 47 -16.59 -2.19 0.08
CA ARG A 47 -15.51 -2.39 -0.89
C ARG A 47 -14.67 -3.62 -0.55
N GLN A 48 -14.38 -3.86 0.72
CA GLN A 48 -13.67 -5.05 1.18
C GLN A 48 -14.48 -6.32 0.95
N TYR A 49 -15.78 -6.29 1.26
CA TYR A 49 -16.69 -7.41 1.01
C TYR A 49 -16.75 -7.78 -0.48
N GLU A 50 -16.95 -6.79 -1.36
CA GLU A 50 -16.92 -7.00 -2.81
C GLU A 50 -15.57 -7.55 -3.28
N LEU A 51 -14.48 -7.07 -2.69
CA LEU A 51 -13.14 -7.56 -3.00
C LEU A 51 -12.99 -9.03 -2.63
N PHE A 52 -13.31 -9.40 -1.39
CA PHE A 52 -13.20 -10.79 -0.93
C PHE A 52 -14.11 -11.73 -1.72
N ARG A 53 -15.32 -11.27 -2.08
CA ARG A 53 -16.27 -12.04 -2.90
C ARG A 53 -15.74 -12.31 -4.32
N ARG A 54 -15.12 -11.31 -4.95
CA ARG A 54 -14.59 -11.44 -6.32
C ARG A 54 -13.24 -12.17 -6.37
N LYS A 55 -12.46 -12.07 -5.29
CA LYS A 55 -11.02 -12.37 -5.29
C LYS A 55 -10.54 -12.93 -3.94
N PRO A 56 -11.08 -14.07 -3.48
CA PRO A 56 -10.77 -14.59 -2.14
C PRO A 56 -9.27 -14.88 -1.92
N CYS A 57 -8.53 -15.26 -2.97
CA CYS A 57 -7.12 -15.68 -2.85
C CYS A 57 -6.09 -14.70 -3.44
N ASN A 58 -6.50 -13.50 -3.87
CA ASN A 58 -5.61 -12.57 -4.58
C ASN A 58 -4.92 -11.55 -3.66
N LEU A 59 -5.17 -11.62 -2.36
CA LEU A 59 -4.62 -10.66 -1.40
C LEU A 59 -3.10 -10.79 -1.26
N THR A 60 -2.59 -12.02 -1.21
CA THR A 60 -1.15 -12.32 -1.19
C THR A 60 -0.47 -11.87 -2.48
N LYS A 61 -1.12 -12.05 -3.63
CA LYS A 61 -0.60 -11.56 -4.92
C LYS A 61 -0.45 -10.05 -4.97
N THR A 62 -1.34 -9.31 -4.30
CA THR A 62 -1.25 -7.85 -4.22
C THR A 62 -0.05 -7.43 -3.37
N LEU A 63 0.18 -8.09 -2.23
CA LEU A 63 1.37 -7.88 -1.40
C LEU A 63 2.67 -8.19 -2.17
N ASP A 64 2.72 -9.30 -2.88
CA ASP A 64 3.88 -9.68 -3.69
C ASP A 64 4.16 -8.67 -4.82
N ALA A 65 3.10 -8.20 -5.47
CA ALA A 65 3.20 -7.18 -6.51
C ALA A 65 3.69 -5.84 -5.94
N MET A 66 3.20 -5.44 -4.76
CA MET A 66 3.69 -4.24 -4.07
C MET A 66 5.16 -4.36 -3.67
N LYS A 67 5.56 -5.48 -3.05
CA LYS A 67 6.96 -5.75 -2.71
C LYS A 67 7.86 -5.64 -3.94
N THR A 68 7.44 -6.24 -5.05
CA THR A 68 8.16 -6.19 -6.32
C THR A 68 8.29 -4.76 -6.85
N ALA A 69 7.21 -3.97 -6.81
CA ALA A 69 7.20 -2.58 -7.25
C ALA A 69 8.14 -1.70 -6.42
N LEU A 70 8.08 -1.82 -5.08
CA LEU A 70 8.94 -1.08 -4.16
C LEU A 70 10.42 -1.42 -4.37
N MET A 71 10.76 -2.71 -4.51
CA MET A 71 12.13 -3.14 -4.77
C MET A 71 12.66 -2.62 -6.11
N LYS A 72 11.82 -2.58 -7.14
CA LYS A 72 12.20 -2.03 -8.46
C LYS A 72 12.49 -0.54 -8.37
N GLU A 73 11.62 0.21 -7.71
CA GLU A 73 11.79 1.66 -7.54
C GLU A 73 13.02 1.99 -6.66
N TYR A 74 13.24 1.22 -5.58
CA TYR A 74 14.43 1.35 -4.75
C TYR A 74 15.73 1.16 -5.56
N LYS A 75 15.80 0.08 -6.36
CA LYS A 75 16.97 -0.19 -7.23
C LYS A 75 17.18 0.92 -8.27
N LYS A 76 16.10 1.43 -8.87
CA LYS A 76 16.15 2.55 -9.82
C LYS A 76 16.74 3.80 -9.18
N ARG A 77 16.26 4.20 -7.99
CA ARG A 77 16.77 5.36 -7.26
C ARG A 77 18.22 5.18 -6.80
N LYS A 78 18.62 3.96 -6.43
CA LYS A 78 20.03 3.65 -6.13
C LYS A 78 20.91 3.86 -7.35
N SER A 79 20.59 3.25 -8.49
CA SER A 79 21.36 3.43 -9.72
C SER A 79 21.46 4.88 -10.19
N GLN A 80 20.39 5.68 -10.02
CA GLN A 80 20.42 7.11 -10.34
C GLN A 80 21.34 7.92 -9.41
N ARG A 81 21.45 7.54 -8.13
CA ARG A 81 22.40 8.17 -7.20
C ARG A 81 23.83 7.83 -7.57
N ASP A 82 24.11 6.55 -7.83
CA ASP A 82 25.45 6.06 -8.18
C ASP A 82 25.96 6.72 -9.48
N LYS A 83 25.08 6.95 -10.48
CA LYS A 83 25.44 7.67 -11.71
C LYS A 83 25.78 9.14 -11.47
N LYS A 84 25.00 9.84 -10.63
CA LYS A 84 25.23 11.25 -10.28
C LYS A 84 26.52 11.45 -9.48
N GLU A 85 26.96 10.44 -8.73
CA GLU A 85 28.21 10.49 -7.97
C GLU A 85 29.43 10.29 -8.88
N ASN A 86 29.32 9.41 -9.88
CA ASN A 86 30.37 9.20 -10.88
C ASN A 86 30.52 10.36 -11.89
N GLU A 87 29.46 11.10 -12.22
CA GLU A 87 29.55 12.31 -13.07
C GLU A 87 30.19 13.51 -12.37
N LYS A 88 30.32 13.49 -11.04
CA LYS A 88 30.93 14.57 -10.24
C LYS A 88 32.42 14.32 -9.93
N ARG A 89 32.97 13.16 -10.32
CA ARG A 89 34.39 12.82 -10.21
C ARG A 89 35.09 13.00 -11.54
#